data_AF-A0A8K0L7Q6-F1
#
_entry.id   AF-A0A8K0L7Q6-F1
#
_cell.length_a   1.000
_cell.length_b   1.000
_cell.length_c   1.000
_cell.angle_alpha   90.00
_cell.angle_beta   90.00
_cell.angle_gamma   90.00
#
_symmetry.space_group_name_H-M   'P 1'
#
loop_
_entity.id
_entity.type
_entity.pdbx_description
1 polymer ?
#
loop_
_entity_poly.entity_id
_entity_poly.type
_entity_poly.pdbx_seq_one_letter_code
_entity_poly.pdbx_strand_id
1 'polypeptide(L)'
;MISPIAAFDRIQQRTTIRSTKAFGRLMARVQTARDCVIFGHPTIAQIVRFNIAGNPPTVRTEPETGTAGLTVDYTFEWNPQTFVKEQQYTNPGEEAILNAITLTGTWNRALATTPADYLTKFWPVTSERTMMVLRGLVREGKGTDHNQDSIHVTYIKAKLDGPRTKLELHGDVVFITEIAAQFCWLACSLRSATADEMATSTLQISFVENKLHPSFLCKSKLQMKPSNLPDQGTCWQAFFRNAVIVKGSPIPRLANEDSIGLEISLPMMTALVGSQTLTDFGGSPCIKGFAGILIPTKMIGNVLVWHLIANTDRSYLSYADPRARAIRRGIRDRRVRQRSEKVLAGIECHVVGWCPRASILQVVTHYLQVDLAN
;
A
#
# COMPACT_ATOMS: atom_id res chain seq x y z
N MET A 1 -29.52 36.98 -19.93
CA MET A 1 -28.15 37.41 -20.29
C MET A 1 -27.42 37.73 -19.01
N ILE A 2 -26.39 36.96 -18.64
CA ILE A 2 -25.56 37.24 -17.46
C ILE A 2 -24.62 38.39 -17.82
N SER A 3 -24.56 39.45 -17.00
CA SER A 3 -23.67 40.59 -17.20
C SER A 3 -22.22 40.14 -17.44
N PRO A 4 -21.49 40.70 -18.44
CA PRO A 4 -20.09 40.35 -18.73
C PRO A 4 -19.18 40.46 -17.51
N ILE A 5 -19.48 41.38 -16.58
CA ILE A 5 -18.74 41.58 -15.32
C ILE A 5 -18.92 40.38 -14.38
N ALA A 6 -20.14 39.87 -14.24
CA ALA A 6 -20.44 38.70 -13.40
C ALA A 6 -19.86 37.39 -13.98
N ALA A 7 -19.66 37.32 -15.30
CA ALA A 7 -18.97 36.20 -15.94
C ALA A 7 -17.45 36.26 -15.71
N PHE A 8 -16.86 37.45 -15.79
CA PHE A 8 -15.43 37.66 -15.52
C PHE A 8 -15.06 37.37 -14.06
N ASP A 9 -15.90 37.83 -13.12
CA ASP A 9 -15.72 37.60 -11.68
C ASP A 9 -15.81 36.10 -11.32
N ARG A 10 -16.74 35.36 -11.95
CA ARG A 10 -16.84 33.90 -11.80
C ARG A 10 -15.66 33.15 -12.37
N ILE A 11 -15.05 33.64 -13.45
CA ILE A 11 -13.85 33.04 -14.04
C ILE A 11 -12.65 33.31 -13.12
N GLN A 12 -12.45 34.54 -12.65
CA GLN A 12 -11.40 34.84 -11.68
C GLN A 12 -11.56 34.03 -10.40
N GLN A 13 -12.74 34.00 -9.78
CA GLN A 13 -13.00 33.20 -8.58
C GLN A 13 -12.73 31.70 -8.80
N ARG A 14 -13.13 31.13 -9.95
CA ARG A 14 -12.81 29.73 -10.28
C ARG A 14 -11.31 29.49 -10.44
N THR A 15 -10.58 30.44 -11.01
CA THR A 15 -9.14 30.32 -11.21
C THR A 15 -8.40 30.43 -9.87
N THR A 16 -8.85 31.33 -9.00
CA THR A 16 -8.36 31.50 -7.62
C THR A 16 -8.67 30.30 -6.73
N ILE A 17 -9.86 29.69 -6.82
CA ILE A 17 -10.17 28.48 -6.05
C ILE A 17 -9.27 27.33 -6.50
N ARG A 18 -9.06 27.16 -7.81
CA ARG A 18 -8.25 26.08 -8.38
C ARG A 18 -6.76 26.14 -8.00
N SER A 19 -6.25 27.32 -7.68
CA SER A 19 -4.86 27.50 -7.22
C SER A 19 -4.67 27.30 -5.71
N THR A 20 -5.74 27.08 -4.94
CA THR A 20 -5.63 26.90 -3.49
C THR A 20 -5.10 25.50 -3.11
N LYS A 21 -4.32 25.44 -2.01
CA LYS A 21 -3.91 24.17 -1.38
C LYS A 21 -5.12 23.27 -1.04
N ALA A 22 -6.24 23.86 -0.63
CA ALA A 22 -7.46 23.14 -0.28
C ALA A 22 -8.10 22.46 -1.50
N PHE A 23 -8.16 23.13 -2.64
CA PHE A 23 -8.62 22.54 -3.90
C PHE A 23 -7.69 21.42 -4.37
N GLY A 24 -6.37 21.62 -4.28
CA GLY A 24 -5.38 20.57 -4.56
C GLY A 24 -5.61 19.31 -3.71
N ARG A 25 -5.81 19.47 -2.39
CA ARG A 25 -6.15 18.37 -1.47
C ARG A 25 -7.44 17.66 -1.88
N LEU A 26 -8.50 18.41 -2.21
CA LEU A 26 -9.78 17.83 -2.62
C LEU A 26 -9.63 17.02 -3.92
N MET A 27 -8.96 17.58 -4.92
CA MET A 27 -8.75 16.90 -6.20
C MET A 27 -7.95 15.62 -6.05
N ALA A 28 -6.86 15.65 -5.25
CA ALA A 28 -6.08 14.45 -4.95
C ALA A 28 -6.95 13.36 -4.30
N ARG A 29 -7.84 13.73 -3.37
CA ARG A 29 -8.77 12.79 -2.72
C ARG A 29 -9.81 12.21 -3.69
N VAL A 30 -10.35 13.04 -4.59
CA VAL A 30 -11.31 12.60 -5.61
C VAL A 30 -10.65 11.63 -6.59
N GLN A 31 -9.44 11.95 -7.06
CA GLN A 31 -8.65 11.06 -7.92
C GLN A 31 -8.34 9.74 -7.24
N THR A 32 -7.84 9.79 -6.00
CA THR A 32 -7.59 8.58 -5.19
C THR A 32 -8.86 7.74 -5.03
N ALA A 33 -10.00 8.35 -4.72
CA ALA A 33 -11.27 7.63 -4.55
C ALA A 33 -11.77 6.98 -5.86
N ARG A 34 -11.52 7.60 -7.01
CA ARG A 34 -11.84 7.06 -8.33
C ARG A 34 -10.94 5.89 -8.69
N ASP A 35 -9.63 6.08 -8.52
CA ASP A 35 -8.60 5.20 -9.08
C ASP A 35 -8.18 4.10 -8.11
N CYS A 36 -8.75 4.05 -6.90
CA CYS A 36 -8.43 3.06 -5.89
C CYS A 36 -9.65 2.23 -5.46
N VAL A 37 -9.34 1.09 -4.85
CA VAL A 37 -10.29 0.20 -4.19
C VAL A 37 -9.81 -0.07 -2.78
N ILE A 38 -10.74 -0.21 -1.83
CA ILE A 38 -10.42 -0.61 -0.46
C ILE A 38 -11.10 -1.94 -0.19
N PHE A 39 -10.30 -2.93 0.21
CA PHE A 39 -10.81 -4.24 0.59
C PHE A 39 -10.85 -4.36 2.11
N GLY A 40 -12.02 -4.76 2.61
CA GLY A 40 -12.29 -4.86 4.05
C GLY A 40 -12.85 -3.57 4.63
N HIS A 41 -13.93 -3.71 5.39
CA HIS A 41 -14.49 -2.65 6.21
C HIS A 41 -14.39 -3.01 7.70
N PRO A 42 -14.27 -2.01 8.60
CA PRO A 42 -14.05 -0.58 8.28
C PRO A 42 -12.61 -0.29 7.82
N THR A 43 -12.41 0.80 7.06
CA THR A 43 -11.07 1.22 6.61
C THR A 43 -10.29 1.91 7.72
N ILE A 44 -8.96 1.96 7.66
CA ILE A 44 -8.13 2.66 8.67
C ILE A 44 -8.59 4.12 8.82
N ALA A 45 -8.81 4.83 7.71
CA ALA A 45 -9.27 6.20 7.74
C ALA A 45 -10.68 6.35 8.35
N GLN A 46 -11.58 5.40 8.11
CA GLN A 46 -12.91 5.37 8.74
C GLN A 46 -12.81 5.12 10.25
N ILE A 47 -11.97 4.18 10.68
CA ILE A 47 -11.72 3.89 12.10
C ILE A 47 -11.20 5.14 12.79
N VAL A 48 -10.19 5.82 12.22
CA VAL A 48 -9.65 7.07 12.79
C VAL A 48 -10.72 8.15 12.90
N ARG A 49 -11.49 8.40 11.83
CA ARG A 49 -12.57 9.41 11.85
C ARG A 49 -13.63 9.11 12.89
N PHE A 50 -14.06 7.85 12.98
CA PHE A 50 -15.06 7.43 13.95
C PHE A 50 -14.60 7.66 15.38
N ASN A 51 -13.32 7.37 15.67
CA ASN A 51 -12.75 7.58 17.00
C ASN A 51 -12.66 9.06 17.39
N ILE A 52 -12.26 9.93 16.45
CA ILE A 52 -12.23 11.39 16.68
C ILE A 52 -13.65 11.93 16.87
N ALA A 53 -14.62 11.48 16.07
CA ALA A 53 -16.00 11.93 16.16
C ALA A 53 -16.68 11.49 17.46
N GLY A 54 -16.41 10.26 17.93
CA GLY A 54 -16.94 9.74 19.19
C GLY A 54 -16.29 10.34 20.44
N ASN A 55 -15.09 10.92 20.31
CA ASN A 55 -14.32 11.52 21.41
C ASN A 55 -13.74 12.88 20.96
N PRO A 56 -14.60 13.91 20.83
CA PRO A 56 -14.22 15.16 20.19
C PRO A 56 -13.08 15.86 20.95
N PRO A 57 -11.99 16.24 20.25
CA PRO A 57 -10.88 16.94 20.88
C PRO A 57 -11.25 18.36 21.30
N THR A 58 -10.65 18.79 22.40
CA THR A 58 -10.79 20.16 22.90
C THR A 58 -9.94 21.11 22.06
N VAL A 59 -10.51 22.25 21.68
CA VAL A 59 -9.78 23.32 20.99
C VAL A 59 -8.78 23.93 21.98
N ARG A 60 -7.53 24.08 21.54
CA ARG A 60 -6.45 24.69 22.31
C ARG A 60 -5.73 25.74 21.48
N THR A 61 -5.30 26.80 22.14
CA THR A 61 -4.35 27.75 21.58
C THR A 61 -2.94 27.22 21.78
N GLU A 62 -2.19 27.16 20.68
CA GLU A 62 -0.78 26.80 20.72
C GLU A 62 -0.01 27.91 21.47
N PRO A 63 0.80 27.59 22.50
CA PRO A 63 1.37 28.61 23.40
C PRO A 63 2.36 29.56 22.71
N GLU A 64 3.04 29.13 21.65
CA GLU A 64 4.06 29.91 20.96
C GLU A 64 3.44 30.81 19.89
N THR A 65 2.35 30.39 19.26
CA THR A 65 1.73 31.10 18.13
C THR A 65 0.36 31.71 18.42
N GLY A 66 -0.27 31.38 19.56
CA GLY A 66 -1.60 31.86 19.95
C GLY A 66 -2.75 31.38 19.06
N THR A 67 -2.51 30.42 18.17
CA THR A 67 -3.49 29.97 17.16
C THR A 67 -4.31 28.79 17.67
N ALA A 68 -5.63 28.81 17.47
CA ALA A 68 -6.53 27.76 17.92
C ALA A 68 -6.50 26.54 17.00
N GLY A 69 -6.35 25.34 17.57
CA GLY A 69 -6.36 24.06 16.86
C GLY A 69 -6.76 22.90 17.77
N LEU A 70 -7.00 21.73 17.20
CA LEU A 70 -7.31 20.51 17.95
C LEU A 70 -6.00 19.79 18.28
N THR A 71 -5.89 19.20 19.46
CA THR A 71 -4.73 18.37 19.84
C THR A 71 -5.21 16.96 20.16
N VAL A 72 -4.53 15.94 19.62
CA VAL A 72 -4.87 14.53 19.81
C VAL A 72 -3.60 13.71 19.97
N ASP A 73 -3.61 12.79 20.93
CA ASP A 73 -2.52 11.84 21.16
C ASP A 73 -2.85 10.45 20.61
N TYR A 74 -1.85 9.82 20.03
CA TYR A 74 -1.86 8.41 19.67
C TYR A 74 -0.63 7.72 20.28
N THR A 75 -0.85 6.52 20.82
CA THR A 75 0.21 5.62 21.26
C THR A 75 0.12 4.34 20.44
N PHE A 76 1.13 4.05 19.64
CA PHE A 76 1.22 2.84 18.84
C PHE A 76 2.04 1.78 19.56
N GLU A 77 1.54 0.55 19.65
CA GLU A 77 2.34 -0.64 20.00
C GLU A 77 3.19 -1.06 18.79
N TRP A 78 4.16 -0.22 18.50
CA TRP A 78 5.06 -0.31 17.36
C TRP A 78 6.31 0.54 17.61
N ASN A 79 7.47 -0.01 17.27
CA ASN A 79 8.74 0.68 17.26
C ASN A 79 9.42 0.50 15.89
N PRO A 80 9.55 1.56 15.07
CA PRO A 80 10.16 1.48 13.75
C PRO A 80 11.65 1.09 13.77
N GLN A 81 12.39 1.43 14.83
CA GLN A 81 13.80 1.02 14.95
C GLN A 81 13.94 -0.49 15.13
N THR A 82 13.02 -1.12 15.87
CA THR A 82 13.00 -2.57 16.03
C THR A 82 12.83 -3.26 14.69
N PHE A 83 11.85 -2.82 13.88
CA PHE A 83 11.64 -3.35 12.53
C PHE A 83 12.91 -3.24 11.67
N VAL A 84 13.53 -2.07 11.59
CA VAL A 84 14.76 -1.88 10.79
C VAL A 84 15.88 -2.81 11.23
N LYS A 85 16.08 -2.99 12.54
CA LYS A 85 17.10 -3.90 13.10
C LYS A 85 16.82 -5.36 12.74
N GLU A 86 15.56 -5.80 12.82
CA GLU A 86 15.14 -7.17 12.48
C GLU A 86 15.35 -7.50 11.00
N GLN A 87 15.15 -6.52 10.11
CA GLN A 87 15.31 -6.72 8.67
C GLN A 87 16.77 -6.74 8.20
N GLN A 88 17.72 -6.31 9.03
CA GLN A 88 19.16 -6.32 8.74
C GLN A 88 19.53 -5.62 7.42
N TYR A 89 18.88 -4.49 7.13
CA TYR A 89 19.18 -3.70 5.93
C TYR A 89 20.62 -3.16 5.96
N THR A 90 21.25 -3.09 4.78
CA THR A 90 22.61 -2.53 4.62
C THR A 90 22.62 -1.00 4.56
N ASN A 91 21.50 -0.39 4.20
CA ASN A 91 21.35 1.05 4.09
C ASN A 91 21.12 1.71 5.47
N PRO A 92 21.40 3.02 5.62
CA PRO A 92 21.02 3.77 6.81
C PRO A 92 19.54 3.56 7.14
N GLY A 93 19.23 3.37 8.43
CA GLY A 93 17.90 2.92 8.86
C GLY A 93 16.77 3.85 8.44
N GLU A 94 17.02 5.16 8.43
CA GLU A 94 16.07 6.20 8.04
C GLU A 94 15.76 6.19 6.53
N GLU A 95 16.67 5.70 5.69
CA GLU A 95 16.41 5.46 4.26
C GLU A 95 15.79 4.07 4.06
N ALA A 96 16.30 3.07 4.77
CA ALA A 96 15.87 1.69 4.64
C ALA A 96 14.39 1.52 5.00
N ILE A 97 13.91 2.22 6.04
CA ILE A 97 12.51 2.14 6.46
C ILE A 97 11.55 2.62 5.36
N LEU A 98 11.92 3.63 4.58
CA LEU A 98 11.09 4.18 3.52
C LEU A 98 11.15 3.38 2.22
N ASN A 99 12.19 2.56 2.05
CA ASN A 99 12.40 1.69 0.90
C ASN A 99 12.05 0.22 1.17
N ALA A 100 11.65 -0.12 2.41
CA ALA A 100 11.22 -1.45 2.78
C ALA A 100 10.05 -1.92 1.90
N ILE A 101 9.99 -3.22 1.58
CA ILE A 101 8.86 -3.76 0.81
C ILE A 101 7.67 -3.96 1.77
N THR A 102 6.55 -3.33 1.44
CA THR A 102 5.29 -3.46 2.19
C THR A 102 4.20 -4.06 1.32
N LEU A 103 3.29 -4.82 1.95
CA LEU A 103 2.15 -5.43 1.28
C LEU A 103 0.85 -4.83 1.83
N THR A 104 -0.04 -4.40 0.93
CA THR A 104 -1.39 -3.91 1.29
C THR A 104 -2.44 -4.62 0.46
N GLY A 105 -3.58 -4.99 1.05
CA GLY A 105 -4.70 -5.63 0.37
C GLY A 105 -5.17 -6.92 1.02
N THR A 106 -5.45 -7.94 0.21
CA THR A 106 -5.92 -9.27 0.61
C THR A 106 -4.96 -10.37 0.14
N TRP A 107 -5.23 -11.62 0.55
CA TRP A 107 -4.43 -12.79 0.17
C TRP A 107 -4.32 -13.06 -1.33
N ASN A 108 -5.32 -12.64 -2.11
CA ASN A 108 -5.41 -12.87 -3.54
C ASN A 108 -5.42 -11.57 -4.35
N ARG A 109 -5.38 -10.41 -3.71
CA ARG A 109 -5.31 -9.10 -4.37
C ARG A 109 -4.55 -8.11 -3.49
N ALA A 110 -3.27 -7.96 -3.77
CA ALA A 110 -2.36 -7.14 -2.98
C ALA A 110 -1.54 -6.20 -3.85
N LEU A 111 -1.01 -5.15 -3.24
CA LEU A 111 0.01 -4.26 -3.77
C LEU A 111 1.31 -4.48 -2.99
N ALA A 112 2.40 -4.73 -3.68
CA ALA A 112 3.76 -4.60 -3.16
C ALA A 112 4.36 -3.25 -3.58
N THR A 113 4.76 -2.45 -2.59
CA THR A 113 5.38 -1.14 -2.82
C THR A 113 6.21 -0.70 -1.63
N THR A 114 6.92 0.42 -1.75
CA THR A 114 7.65 1.05 -0.64
C THR A 114 6.73 1.98 0.17
N PRO A 115 7.02 2.24 1.46
CA PRO A 115 6.34 3.28 2.22
C PRO A 115 6.40 4.66 1.57
N ALA A 116 7.53 5.04 0.98
CA ALA A 116 7.64 6.31 0.29
C ALA A 116 6.64 6.43 -0.86
N ASP A 117 6.58 5.41 -1.72
CA ASP A 117 5.68 5.38 -2.88
C ASP A 117 4.21 5.26 -2.45
N TYR A 118 3.93 4.46 -1.42
CA TYR A 118 2.57 4.30 -0.89
C TYR A 118 2.06 5.62 -0.31
N LEU A 119 2.83 6.26 0.58
CA LEU A 119 2.44 7.52 1.19
C LEU A 119 2.24 8.60 0.14
N THR A 120 3.17 8.73 -0.80
CA THR A 120 3.09 9.72 -1.88
C THR A 120 1.85 9.50 -2.76
N LYS A 121 1.53 8.24 -3.07
CA LYS A 121 0.39 7.90 -3.94
C LYS A 121 -0.96 8.16 -3.27
N PHE A 122 -1.11 7.78 -2.00
CA PHE A 122 -2.41 7.81 -1.30
C PHE A 122 -2.62 9.06 -0.43
N TRP A 123 -1.54 9.76 -0.06
CA TRP A 123 -1.56 11.00 0.71
C TRP A 123 -0.53 12.02 0.17
N PRO A 124 -0.66 12.48 -1.10
CA PRO A 124 0.35 13.30 -1.76
C PRO A 124 0.63 14.64 -1.07
N VAL A 125 -0.31 15.15 -0.26
CA VAL A 125 -0.18 16.47 0.39
C VAL A 125 0.47 16.39 1.77
N THR A 126 0.34 15.26 2.46
CA THR A 126 0.76 15.11 3.86
C THR A 126 1.88 14.08 4.05
N SER A 127 2.18 13.29 3.00
CA SER A 127 3.20 12.24 3.02
C SER A 127 4.60 12.72 3.35
N GLU A 128 5.06 13.83 2.77
CA GLU A 128 6.41 14.35 3.00
C GLU A 128 6.67 14.65 4.48
N ARG A 129 5.70 15.29 5.15
CA ARG A 129 5.75 15.60 6.58
C ARG A 129 5.84 14.32 7.42
N THR A 130 5.00 13.32 7.10
CA THR A 130 5.05 12.00 7.76
C THR A 130 6.39 11.31 7.56
N MET A 131 6.93 11.32 6.33
CA MET A 131 8.22 10.70 6.01
C MET A 131 9.37 11.38 6.76
N MET A 132 9.37 12.71 6.86
CA MET A 132 10.37 13.45 7.64
C MET A 132 10.33 13.06 9.12
N VAL A 133 9.14 12.98 9.73
CA VAL A 133 8.97 12.56 11.12
C VAL A 133 9.40 11.10 11.31
N LEU A 134 9.09 10.21 10.37
CA LEU A 134 9.49 8.80 10.42
C LEU A 134 11.01 8.64 10.38
N ARG A 135 11.70 9.43 9.54
CA ARG A 135 13.17 9.46 9.48
C ARG A 135 13.77 9.87 10.83
N GLY A 136 13.23 10.92 11.45
CA GLY A 136 13.64 11.34 12.81
C GLY A 136 13.42 10.23 13.84
N LEU A 137 12.25 9.59 13.84
CA LEU A 137 11.95 8.47 14.73
C LEU A 137 12.97 7.33 14.61
N VAL A 138 13.39 6.99 13.40
CA VAL A 138 14.39 5.93 13.21
C VAL A 138 15.79 6.37 13.61
N ARG A 139 16.19 7.60 13.26
CA ARG A 139 17.54 8.11 13.51
C ARG A 139 17.79 8.45 14.97
N GLU A 140 16.86 9.15 15.60
CA GLU A 140 17.04 9.81 16.91
C GLU A 140 16.05 9.31 17.97
N GLY A 141 15.11 8.44 17.60
CA GLY A 141 14.00 8.07 18.48
C GLY A 141 12.96 9.17 18.66
N LYS A 142 13.05 10.26 17.90
CA LYS A 142 12.09 11.38 17.91
C LYS A 142 12.05 12.06 16.55
N GLY A 143 10.87 12.52 16.14
CA GLY A 143 10.68 13.28 14.92
C GLY A 143 9.68 14.39 15.16
N THR A 144 9.97 15.57 14.62
CA THR A 144 9.08 16.72 14.75
C THR A 144 8.95 17.40 13.41
N ASP A 145 7.74 17.82 13.10
CA ASP A 145 7.43 18.67 11.97
C ASP A 145 6.50 19.78 12.46
N HIS A 146 6.80 21.03 12.11
CA HIS A 146 6.01 22.19 12.46
C HIS A 146 5.77 23.02 11.20
N ASN A 147 4.52 23.37 10.94
CA ASN A 147 4.15 24.25 9.83
C ASN A 147 3.16 25.29 10.34
N GLN A 148 3.49 26.55 10.06
CA GLN A 148 2.69 27.72 10.39
C GLN A 148 2.36 28.45 9.10
N ASP A 149 1.12 28.32 8.68
CA ASP A 149 0.51 29.19 7.67
C ASP A 149 -0.08 30.42 8.39
N SER A 150 -0.35 31.52 7.69
CA SER A 150 -0.86 32.78 8.27
C SER A 150 -2.20 32.65 9.04
N ILE A 151 -2.86 31.49 8.95
CA ILE A 151 -4.22 31.22 9.45
C ILE A 151 -4.26 29.94 10.32
N HIS A 152 -3.30 29.02 10.16
CA HIS A 152 -3.35 27.70 10.79
C HIS A 152 -1.97 27.23 11.23
N VAL A 153 -1.89 26.70 12.45
CA VAL A 153 -0.72 25.99 12.94
C VAL A 153 -1.00 24.51 12.92
N THR A 154 -0.06 23.76 12.37
CA THR A 154 -0.11 22.30 12.34
C THR A 154 1.24 21.74 12.72
N TYR A 155 1.26 20.78 13.63
CA TYR A 155 2.50 20.08 13.96
C TYR A 155 2.26 18.59 14.16
N ILE A 156 3.36 17.86 14.01
CA ILE A 156 3.48 16.43 14.25
C ILE A 156 4.67 16.28 15.19
N LYS A 157 4.45 15.76 16.40
CA LYS A 157 5.53 15.39 17.32
C LYS A 157 5.44 13.90 17.57
N ALA A 158 6.51 13.17 17.27
CA ALA A 158 6.59 11.75 17.53
C ALA A 158 7.83 11.42 18.34
N LYS A 159 7.71 10.49 19.29
CA LYS A 159 8.84 9.98 20.07
C LYS A 159 8.66 8.51 20.41
N LEU A 160 9.77 7.80 20.51
CA LEU A 160 9.80 6.45 21.03
C LEU A 160 9.68 6.46 22.56
N ASP A 161 8.95 5.48 23.08
CA ASP A 161 8.76 5.21 24.49
C ASP A 161 8.86 3.69 24.69
N GLY A 162 10.09 3.19 24.76
CA GLY A 162 10.39 1.76 24.77
C GLY A 162 9.88 1.06 23.50
N PRO A 163 8.98 0.06 23.60
CA PRO A 163 8.42 -0.63 22.44
C PRO A 163 7.30 0.14 21.73
N ARG A 164 6.97 1.35 22.22
CA ARG A 164 5.85 2.14 21.72
C ARG A 164 6.32 3.39 21.01
N THR A 165 5.49 3.89 20.09
CA THR A 165 5.65 5.20 19.47
C THR A 165 4.51 6.10 19.95
N LYS A 166 4.86 7.22 20.58
CA LYS A 166 3.91 8.28 20.95
C LYS A 166 3.87 9.32 19.85
N LEU A 167 2.68 9.75 19.47
CA LEU A 167 2.41 10.72 18.43
C LEU A 167 1.43 11.75 18.96
N GLU A 168 1.82 13.01 18.95
CA GLU A 168 0.99 14.16 19.29
C GLU A 168 0.76 14.96 18.00
N LEU A 169 -0.52 15.17 17.68
CA LEU A 169 -0.95 15.87 16.47
C LEU A 169 -1.70 17.13 16.84
N HIS A 170 -1.39 18.22 16.15
CA HIS A 170 -2.12 19.46 16.27
C HIS A 170 -2.54 20.00 14.91
N GLY A 171 -3.78 20.45 14.79
CA GLY A 171 -4.31 21.06 13.59
C GLY A 171 -5.83 20.91 13.44
N ASP A 172 -6.30 20.98 12.20
CA ASP A 172 -7.70 20.70 11.88
C ASP A 172 -7.99 19.18 11.85
N VAL A 173 -9.29 18.81 11.87
CA VAL A 173 -9.74 17.40 11.86
C VAL A 173 -9.23 16.64 10.64
N VAL A 174 -9.11 17.30 9.49
CA VAL A 174 -8.68 16.66 8.23
C VAL A 174 -7.21 16.30 8.32
N PHE A 175 -6.36 17.22 8.77
CA PHE A 175 -4.94 17.01 9.00
C PHE A 175 -4.69 15.90 10.00
N ILE A 176 -5.33 15.96 11.18
CA ILE A 176 -5.19 14.93 12.23
C ILE A 176 -5.59 13.56 11.69
N THR A 177 -6.73 13.49 10.98
CA THR A 177 -7.20 12.23 10.39
C THR A 177 -6.21 11.65 9.38
N GLU A 178 -5.67 12.49 8.48
CA GLU A 178 -4.75 12.02 7.44
C GLU A 178 -3.43 11.52 8.03
N ILE A 179 -2.83 12.29 8.93
CA ILE A 179 -1.56 11.89 9.57
C ILE A 179 -1.76 10.65 10.45
N ALA A 180 -2.82 10.62 11.27
CA ALA A 180 -3.12 9.44 12.08
C ALA A 180 -3.34 8.19 11.22
N ALA A 181 -4.06 8.30 10.09
CA ALA A 181 -4.25 7.18 9.18
C ALA A 181 -2.94 6.68 8.54
N GLN A 182 -2.03 7.60 8.21
CA GLN A 182 -0.69 7.25 7.69
C GLN A 182 0.13 6.50 8.74
N PHE A 183 0.21 6.99 9.97
CA PHE A 183 0.90 6.31 11.07
C PHE A 183 0.26 4.96 11.41
N CYS A 184 -1.06 4.85 11.34
CA CYS A 184 -1.77 3.58 11.49
C CYS A 184 -1.38 2.57 10.40
N TRP A 185 -1.29 3.01 9.14
CA TRP A 185 -0.84 2.14 8.05
C TRP A 185 0.62 1.73 8.24
N LEU A 186 1.52 2.67 8.55
CA LEU A 186 2.94 2.42 8.81
C LEU A 186 3.13 1.42 9.97
N ALA A 187 2.42 1.62 11.08
CA ALA A 187 2.47 0.72 12.21
C ALA A 187 1.98 -0.69 11.85
N CYS A 188 1.03 -0.82 10.92
CA CYS A 188 0.54 -2.10 10.44
C CYS A 188 1.45 -2.78 9.41
N SER A 189 2.15 -2.00 8.56
CA SER A 189 2.96 -2.50 7.43
C SER A 189 4.41 -2.77 7.80
N LEU A 190 5.00 -1.96 8.68
CA LEU A 190 6.41 -2.04 9.08
C LEU A 190 6.57 -2.91 10.32
N ARG A 191 6.20 -4.17 10.18
CA ARG A 191 6.32 -5.23 11.18
C ARG A 191 6.49 -6.58 10.51
N SER A 192 7.08 -7.53 11.21
CA SER A 192 7.18 -8.92 10.76
C SER A 192 6.03 -9.77 11.33
N ALA A 193 5.59 -10.75 10.55
CA ALA A 193 4.77 -11.83 11.06
C ALA A 193 5.62 -12.73 11.96
N THR A 194 4.97 -13.35 12.94
CA THR A 194 5.58 -14.39 13.77
C THR A 194 5.64 -15.69 12.99
N ALA A 195 6.77 -16.41 13.07
CA ALA A 195 7.04 -17.65 12.32
C ALA A 195 7.20 -17.44 10.80
N ASP A 196 7.76 -18.45 10.11
CA ASP A 196 8.12 -18.49 8.67
C ASP A 196 6.97 -18.25 7.68
N GLU A 197 5.82 -17.82 8.17
CA GLU A 197 4.56 -17.68 7.46
C GLU A 197 4.17 -16.20 7.26
N MET A 198 3.31 -15.97 6.29
CA MET A 198 2.71 -14.66 6.08
C MET A 198 1.50 -14.45 7.00
N ALA A 199 1.23 -13.19 7.31
CA ALA A 199 0.04 -12.79 8.08
C ALA A 199 -0.68 -11.60 7.44
N THR A 200 -1.91 -11.39 7.84
CA THR A 200 -2.61 -10.11 7.62
C THR A 200 -2.59 -9.28 8.90
N SER A 201 -2.54 -7.96 8.75
CA SER A 201 -2.49 -6.99 9.84
C SER A 201 -3.67 -6.06 9.75
N THR A 202 -4.45 -6.00 10.82
CA THR A 202 -5.56 -5.06 10.99
C THR A 202 -5.31 -4.17 12.21
N LEU A 203 -5.83 -2.96 12.16
CA LEU A 203 -5.70 -2.01 13.25
C LEU A 203 -6.85 -2.13 14.25
N GLN A 204 -6.52 -2.06 15.53
CA GLN A 204 -7.44 -1.86 16.65
C GLN A 204 -7.09 -0.56 17.35
N ILE A 205 -8.07 0.34 17.49
CA ILE A 205 -7.92 1.60 18.22
C ILE A 205 -8.86 1.57 19.42
N SER A 206 -8.34 1.91 20.60
CA SER A 206 -9.12 2.09 21.83
C SER A 206 -8.86 3.48 22.41
N PHE A 207 -9.92 4.15 22.84
CA PHE A 207 -9.80 5.40 23.58
C PHE A 207 -9.13 5.16 24.94
N VAL A 208 -8.25 6.08 25.32
CA VAL A 208 -7.61 6.13 26.63
C VAL A 208 -7.92 7.48 27.23
N GLU A 209 -8.59 7.46 28.38
CA GLU A 209 -8.91 8.70 29.08
C GLU A 209 -7.62 9.42 29.48
N ASN A 210 -7.49 10.66 29.03
CA ASN A 210 -6.36 11.53 29.32
C ASN A 210 -6.92 12.90 29.72
N LYS A 211 -6.37 13.44 30.82
CA LYS A 211 -6.85 14.69 31.44
C LYS A 211 -6.64 15.92 30.56
N LEU A 212 -5.73 15.87 29.57
CA LEU A 212 -5.35 17.04 28.77
C LEU A 212 -6.10 17.13 27.44
N HIS A 213 -6.18 16.01 26.70
CA HIS A 213 -6.81 15.91 25.38
C HIS A 213 -7.02 14.42 25.02
N PRO A 214 -7.88 14.10 24.04
CA PRO A 214 -8.16 12.71 23.67
C PRO A 214 -6.88 11.94 23.34
N SER A 215 -6.76 10.74 23.91
CA SER A 215 -5.66 9.84 23.65
C SER A 215 -6.18 8.50 23.14
N PHE A 216 -5.46 7.91 22.20
CA PHE A 216 -5.82 6.65 21.59
C PHE A 216 -4.66 5.66 21.66
N LEU A 217 -4.95 4.43 22.07
CA LEU A 217 -4.01 3.31 21.98
C LEU A 217 -4.29 2.54 20.69
N CYS A 218 -3.27 2.42 19.85
CA CYS A 218 -3.30 1.76 18.57
C CYS A 218 -2.50 0.46 18.62
N LYS A 219 -3.16 -0.65 18.38
CA LYS A 219 -2.57 -1.99 18.33
C LYS A 219 -2.86 -2.60 16.97
N SER A 220 -1.87 -3.28 16.38
CA SER A 220 -2.16 -4.12 15.22
C SER A 220 -2.32 -5.58 15.62
N LYS A 221 -3.36 -6.20 15.07
CA LYS A 221 -3.72 -7.59 15.26
C LYS A 221 -3.26 -8.36 14.03
N LEU A 222 -2.39 -9.35 14.26
CA LEU A 222 -1.94 -10.27 13.22
C LEU A 222 -2.90 -11.47 13.11
N GLN A 223 -3.19 -11.87 11.88
CA GLN A 223 -4.01 -13.04 11.56
C GLN A 223 -3.33 -13.87 10.48
N MET A 224 -2.96 -15.10 10.80
CA MET A 224 -2.35 -16.04 9.84
C MET A 224 -3.33 -16.41 8.71
N LYS A 225 -2.79 -16.93 7.60
CA LYS A 225 -3.60 -17.41 6.48
C LYS A 225 -4.50 -18.57 6.96
N PRO A 226 -5.83 -18.47 6.81
CA PRO A 226 -6.70 -19.61 7.06
C PRO A 226 -6.40 -20.75 6.09
N SER A 227 -6.39 -21.99 6.59
CA SER A 227 -6.06 -23.19 5.80
C SER A 227 -7.04 -23.49 4.66
N ASN A 228 -8.24 -22.90 4.71
CA ASN A 228 -9.32 -23.10 3.74
C ASN A 228 -9.34 -22.08 2.59
N LEU A 229 -8.39 -21.13 2.56
CA LEU A 229 -8.37 -20.15 1.49
C LEU A 229 -7.89 -20.76 0.17
N PRO A 230 -8.59 -20.48 -0.95
CA PRO A 230 -8.15 -20.93 -2.26
C PRO A 230 -6.75 -20.39 -2.57
N ASP A 231 -5.88 -21.24 -3.11
CA ASP A 231 -4.53 -20.84 -3.55
C ASP A 231 -4.54 -20.09 -4.90
N GLN A 232 -5.73 -19.74 -5.41
CA GLN A 232 -5.86 -19.05 -6.67
C GLN A 232 -5.24 -17.65 -6.60
N GLY A 233 -4.23 -17.43 -7.45
CA GLY A 233 -3.49 -16.18 -7.51
C GLY A 233 -2.63 -15.86 -6.30
N THR A 234 -2.21 -16.89 -5.57
CA THR A 234 -1.33 -16.77 -4.40
C THR A 234 0.12 -17.17 -4.67
N CYS A 235 0.48 -17.53 -5.91
CA CYS A 235 1.83 -18.02 -6.24
C CYS A 235 2.95 -17.02 -5.89
N TRP A 236 2.64 -15.72 -5.86
CA TRP A 236 3.56 -14.66 -5.44
C TRP A 236 3.98 -14.73 -3.96
N GLN A 237 3.23 -15.43 -3.10
CA GLN A 237 3.52 -15.51 -1.66
C GLN A 237 4.90 -16.13 -1.41
N ALA A 238 5.39 -16.98 -2.32
CA ALA A 238 6.73 -17.57 -2.26
C ALA A 238 7.88 -16.53 -2.34
N PHE A 239 7.62 -15.28 -2.72
CA PHE A 239 8.59 -14.20 -2.62
C PHE A 239 8.94 -13.83 -1.18
N PHE A 240 8.01 -14.06 -0.26
CA PHE A 240 8.06 -13.44 1.05
C PHE A 240 8.19 -14.48 2.16
N ARG A 241 8.88 -14.09 3.23
CA ARG A 241 8.95 -14.82 4.50
C ARG A 241 8.64 -13.82 5.60
N ASN A 242 7.76 -14.20 6.52
CA ASN A 242 7.37 -13.36 7.67
C ASN A 242 6.75 -12.02 7.25
N ALA A 243 6.17 -11.93 6.05
CA ALA A 243 5.59 -10.69 5.55
C ALA A 243 4.17 -10.49 6.05
N VAL A 244 3.80 -9.23 6.14
CA VAL A 244 2.50 -8.80 6.64
C VAL A 244 1.75 -8.05 5.55
N ILE A 245 0.49 -8.45 5.32
CA ILE A 245 -0.44 -7.78 4.40
C ILE A 245 -1.36 -6.87 5.21
N VAL A 246 -1.26 -5.56 5.02
CA VAL A 246 -2.16 -4.59 5.67
C VAL A 246 -3.54 -4.62 5.04
N LYS A 247 -4.57 -4.82 5.87
CA LYS A 247 -5.98 -4.78 5.46
C LYS A 247 -6.62 -3.43 5.77
N GLY A 248 -7.71 -3.10 5.06
CA GLY A 248 -8.49 -1.89 5.31
C GLY A 248 -7.83 -0.59 4.83
N SER A 249 -6.87 -0.71 3.91
CA SER A 249 -6.17 0.41 3.28
C SER A 249 -6.30 0.33 1.75
N PRO A 250 -6.27 1.49 1.06
CA PRO A 250 -6.49 1.53 -0.38
C PRO A 250 -5.37 0.86 -1.16
N ILE A 251 -5.73 0.22 -2.27
CA ILE A 251 -4.82 -0.22 -3.32
C ILE A 251 -5.34 0.26 -4.68
N PRO A 252 -4.50 0.33 -5.72
CA PRO A 252 -4.92 0.77 -7.04
C PRO A 252 -6.04 -0.10 -7.61
N ARG A 253 -6.97 0.53 -8.32
CA ARG A 253 -7.98 -0.17 -9.10
C ARG A 253 -7.32 -0.68 -10.38
N LEU A 254 -7.16 -1.99 -10.47
CA LEU A 254 -6.80 -2.64 -11.72
C LEU A 254 -7.95 -2.46 -12.72
N ALA A 255 -7.61 -2.19 -13.98
CA ALA A 255 -8.58 -1.97 -15.07
C ALA A 255 -9.53 -3.16 -15.30
N ASN A 256 -9.16 -4.35 -14.81
CA ASN A 256 -10.02 -5.51 -14.77
C ASN A 256 -10.22 -5.94 -13.31
N GLU A 257 -11.47 -5.85 -12.82
CA GLU A 257 -11.83 -6.13 -11.43
C GLU A 257 -11.62 -7.60 -11.03
N ASP A 258 -11.58 -8.52 -11.99
CA ASP A 258 -11.29 -9.95 -11.79
C ASP A 258 -9.79 -10.25 -11.68
N SER A 259 -8.93 -9.24 -11.81
CA SER A 259 -7.49 -9.44 -11.71
C SER A 259 -7.12 -9.77 -10.26
N ILE A 260 -6.65 -11.01 -10.08
CA ILE A 260 -6.09 -11.53 -8.83
C ILE A 260 -4.57 -11.59 -8.91
N GLY A 261 -3.91 -11.41 -7.78
CA GLY A 261 -2.47 -11.49 -7.63
C GLY A 261 -1.90 -10.32 -6.84
N LEU A 262 -0.59 -10.19 -6.97
CA LEU A 262 0.22 -9.10 -6.42
C LEU A 262 0.56 -8.11 -7.52
N GLU A 263 0.02 -6.90 -7.46
CA GLU A 263 0.53 -5.76 -8.22
C GLU A 263 1.91 -5.39 -7.67
N ILE A 264 2.92 -5.36 -8.54
CA ILE A 264 4.32 -5.14 -8.17
C ILE A 264 5.08 -4.49 -9.33
N SER A 265 6.08 -3.66 -9.04
CA SER A 265 6.94 -3.10 -10.09
C SER A 265 7.89 -4.15 -10.66
N LEU A 266 8.27 -4.02 -11.93
CA LEU A 266 9.27 -4.90 -12.56
C LEU A 266 10.61 -4.91 -11.81
N PRO A 267 11.17 -3.76 -11.37
CA PRO A 267 12.39 -3.75 -10.56
C PRO A 267 12.27 -4.50 -9.24
N MET A 268 11.14 -4.37 -8.53
CA MET A 268 10.94 -5.08 -7.27
C MET A 268 10.77 -6.59 -7.50
N MET A 269 10.02 -6.96 -8.53
CA MET A 269 9.80 -8.36 -8.91
C MET A 269 11.09 -9.07 -9.32
N THR A 270 11.96 -8.41 -10.11
CA THR A 270 13.28 -8.92 -10.52
C THR A 270 14.22 -9.06 -9.33
N ALA A 271 14.24 -8.06 -8.43
CA ALA A 271 15.00 -8.11 -7.19
C ALA A 271 14.57 -9.28 -6.27
N LEU A 272 13.26 -9.51 -6.10
CA LEU A 272 12.73 -10.61 -5.29
C LEU A 272 13.05 -12.00 -5.86
N VAL A 273 13.14 -12.13 -7.18
CA VAL A 273 13.64 -13.37 -7.82
C VAL A 273 15.16 -13.51 -7.68
N GLY A 274 15.87 -12.39 -7.50
CA GLY A 274 17.34 -12.36 -7.51
C GLY A 274 17.90 -12.46 -8.94
N SER A 275 17.23 -11.85 -9.92
CA SER A 275 17.66 -11.85 -11.32
C SER A 275 17.24 -10.59 -12.03
N GLN A 276 18.20 -9.92 -12.67
CA GLN A 276 17.97 -8.69 -13.45
C GLN A 276 17.81 -8.98 -14.95
N THR A 277 17.92 -10.24 -15.37
CA THR A 277 17.96 -10.61 -16.78
C THR A 277 16.66 -11.24 -17.23
N LEU A 278 16.08 -10.69 -18.30
CA LEU A 278 15.06 -11.39 -19.06
C LEU A 278 15.73 -12.42 -19.97
N THR A 279 15.37 -13.70 -19.83
CA THR A 279 15.92 -14.79 -20.64
C THR A 279 14.83 -15.38 -21.52
N ASP A 280 15.11 -15.59 -22.80
CA ASP A 280 14.28 -16.49 -23.62
C ASP A 280 14.65 -17.93 -23.32
N PHE A 281 13.67 -18.73 -22.89
CA PHE A 281 13.86 -20.17 -22.77
C PHE A 281 12.65 -20.91 -23.31
N GLY A 282 12.87 -21.68 -24.38
CA GLY A 282 11.83 -22.44 -25.06
C GLY A 282 10.88 -21.55 -25.87
N GLY A 283 11.37 -20.43 -26.42
CA GLY A 283 10.58 -19.50 -27.24
C GLY A 283 9.60 -18.68 -26.40
N SER A 284 9.96 -18.39 -25.15
CA SER A 284 9.13 -17.62 -24.23
C SER A 284 10.01 -16.86 -23.26
N PRO A 285 9.79 -15.53 -23.11
CA PRO A 285 10.54 -14.73 -22.16
C PRO A 285 10.23 -15.18 -20.73
N CYS A 286 11.24 -15.19 -19.86
CA CYS A 286 11.10 -15.47 -18.43
C CYS A 286 12.19 -14.77 -17.63
N ILE A 287 11.94 -14.55 -16.33
CA ILE A 287 12.95 -14.06 -15.39
C ILE A 287 13.27 -15.22 -14.47
N LYS A 288 14.54 -15.63 -14.40
CA LYS A 288 14.97 -16.81 -13.65
C LYS A 288 16.01 -16.43 -12.62
N GLY A 289 15.71 -16.75 -11.37
CA GLY A 289 16.63 -16.67 -10.24
C GLY A 289 17.11 -18.06 -9.81
N PHE A 290 17.68 -18.15 -8.60
CA PHE A 290 18.19 -19.43 -8.09
C PHE A 290 17.06 -20.44 -7.82
N ALA A 291 16.03 -20.03 -7.07
CA ALA A 291 14.95 -20.90 -6.59
C ALA A 291 13.58 -20.59 -7.23
N GLY A 292 13.53 -19.72 -8.22
CA GLY A 292 12.27 -19.26 -8.80
C GLY A 292 12.36 -18.85 -10.27
N ILE A 293 11.26 -19.06 -10.99
CA ILE A 293 11.08 -18.63 -12.38
C ILE A 293 9.76 -17.88 -12.49
N LEU A 294 9.83 -16.67 -13.03
CA LEU A 294 8.67 -15.89 -13.46
C LEU A 294 8.43 -16.08 -14.94
N ILE A 295 7.21 -16.45 -15.27
CA ILE A 295 6.77 -16.66 -16.64
C ILE A 295 5.61 -15.69 -16.91
N PRO A 296 5.71 -14.80 -17.90
CA PRO A 296 4.58 -13.98 -18.33
C PRO A 296 3.55 -14.90 -18.99
N THR A 297 2.27 -14.76 -18.63
CA THR A 297 1.23 -15.70 -19.04
C THR A 297 0.12 -15.05 -19.87
N LYS A 298 -0.23 -13.79 -19.58
CA LYS A 298 -1.33 -13.10 -20.27
C LYS A 298 -1.16 -11.57 -20.21
N MET A 299 -1.63 -10.88 -21.25
CA MET A 299 -1.83 -9.43 -21.23
C MET A 299 -3.32 -9.11 -21.08
N ILE A 300 -3.66 -8.20 -20.16
CA ILE A 300 -5.03 -7.69 -19.97
C ILE A 300 -4.97 -6.17 -20.00
N GLY A 301 -5.43 -5.54 -21.09
CA GLY A 301 -5.19 -4.11 -21.33
C GLY A 301 -3.69 -3.82 -21.31
N ASN A 302 -3.26 -2.90 -20.41
CA ASN A 302 -1.85 -2.57 -20.17
C ASN A 302 -1.23 -3.31 -18.97
N VAL A 303 -1.86 -4.39 -18.49
CA VAL A 303 -1.37 -5.20 -17.36
C VAL A 303 -0.75 -6.49 -17.89
N LEU A 304 0.51 -6.73 -17.51
CA LEU A 304 1.18 -8.00 -17.76
C LEU A 304 1.05 -8.92 -16.55
N VAL A 305 0.40 -10.05 -16.74
CA VAL A 305 0.23 -11.06 -15.71
C VAL A 305 1.35 -12.09 -15.80
N TRP A 306 1.96 -12.37 -14.66
CA TRP A 306 3.03 -13.34 -14.47
C TRP A 306 2.57 -14.49 -13.59
N HIS A 307 3.24 -15.61 -13.73
CA HIS A 307 3.18 -16.74 -12.81
C HIS A 307 4.57 -17.00 -12.22
N LEU A 308 4.63 -17.08 -10.89
CA LEU A 308 5.83 -17.50 -10.16
C LEU A 308 5.79 -19.00 -9.92
N ILE A 309 6.85 -19.68 -10.33
CA ILE A 309 7.16 -21.04 -9.89
C ILE A 309 8.33 -20.92 -8.93
N ALA A 310 8.18 -21.47 -7.73
CA ALA A 310 9.25 -21.54 -6.76
C ALA A 310 9.20 -22.90 -6.04
N ASN A 311 10.33 -23.31 -5.48
CA ASN A 311 10.36 -24.41 -4.52
C ASN A 311 10.15 -23.86 -3.11
N THR A 312 9.31 -24.51 -2.33
CA THR A 312 9.01 -24.10 -0.94
C THR A 312 10.23 -24.18 -0.03
N ASP A 313 11.12 -25.15 -0.29
CA ASP A 313 12.40 -25.35 0.39
C ASP A 313 13.52 -24.42 -0.12
N ARG A 314 13.24 -23.57 -1.10
CA ARG A 314 14.19 -22.65 -1.75
C ARG A 314 15.38 -23.35 -2.42
N SER A 315 15.24 -24.64 -2.73
CA SER A 315 16.22 -25.36 -3.55
C SER A 315 16.27 -24.80 -4.98
N TYR A 316 17.38 -25.09 -5.66
CA TYR A 316 17.61 -24.66 -7.04
C TYR A 316 16.47 -25.11 -7.97
N LEU A 317 16.00 -24.20 -8.83
CA LEU A 317 14.96 -24.48 -9.81
C LEU A 317 15.52 -24.42 -11.24
N SER A 318 15.47 -25.57 -11.92
CA SER A 318 15.97 -25.72 -13.29
C SER A 318 15.05 -25.07 -14.32
N TYR A 319 15.61 -24.48 -15.39
CA TYR A 319 14.84 -23.99 -16.54
C TYR A 319 13.96 -25.08 -17.19
N ALA A 320 14.41 -26.34 -17.11
CA ALA A 320 13.74 -27.50 -17.68
C ALA A 320 12.62 -28.07 -16.80
N ASP A 321 12.35 -27.46 -15.64
CA ASP A 321 11.31 -27.89 -14.69
C ASP A 321 9.98 -28.16 -15.41
N PRO A 322 9.36 -29.33 -15.19
CA PRO A 322 8.12 -29.71 -15.86
C PRO A 322 6.98 -28.69 -15.67
N ARG A 323 6.92 -28.01 -14.51
CA ARG A 323 5.92 -26.97 -14.22
C ARG A 323 6.11 -25.77 -15.14
N ALA A 324 7.36 -25.33 -15.34
CA ALA A 324 7.68 -24.23 -16.26
C ALA A 324 7.29 -24.59 -17.71
N ARG A 325 7.60 -25.82 -18.13
CA ARG A 325 7.24 -26.33 -19.46
C ARG A 325 5.72 -26.40 -19.67
N ALA A 326 4.97 -26.88 -18.67
CA ALA A 326 3.53 -26.98 -18.71
C ALA A 326 2.86 -25.60 -18.88
N ILE A 327 3.33 -24.60 -18.12
CA ILE A 327 2.82 -23.24 -18.21
C ILE A 327 3.11 -22.64 -19.59
N ARG A 328 4.36 -22.74 -20.08
CA ARG A 328 4.73 -22.22 -21.40
C ARG A 328 3.88 -22.79 -22.53
N ARG A 329 3.63 -24.11 -22.51
CA ARG A 329 2.74 -24.78 -23.48
C ARG A 329 1.30 -24.24 -23.41
N GLY A 330 0.84 -23.87 -22.22
CA GLY A 330 -0.49 -23.30 -21.98
C GLY A 330 -0.66 -21.83 -22.38
N ILE A 331 0.42 -21.07 -22.61
CA ILE A 331 0.33 -19.65 -22.99
C ILE A 331 -0.28 -19.53 -24.38
N ARG A 332 -1.52 -19.04 -24.49
CA ARG A 332 -2.20 -18.80 -25.79
C ARG A 332 -2.07 -17.37 -26.29
N ASP A 333 -1.69 -16.43 -25.44
CA ASP A 333 -1.62 -15.00 -25.79
C ASP A 333 -0.39 -14.72 -26.66
N ARG A 334 -0.61 -14.47 -27.95
CA ARG A 334 0.46 -14.15 -28.91
C ARG A 334 1.24 -12.89 -28.52
N ARG A 335 0.59 -11.92 -27.86
CA ARG A 335 1.22 -10.67 -27.40
C ARG A 335 2.24 -10.90 -26.30
N VAL A 336 2.17 -12.04 -25.60
CA VAL A 336 3.15 -12.43 -24.58
C VAL A 336 4.35 -13.13 -25.22
N ARG A 337 4.09 -14.05 -26.17
CA ARG A 337 5.15 -14.84 -26.84
C ARG A 337 6.11 -14.02 -27.69
N GLN A 338 5.66 -12.90 -28.27
CA GLN A 338 6.42 -12.11 -29.23
C GLN A 338 7.10 -10.87 -28.62
N ARG A 339 7.08 -10.68 -27.30
CA ARG A 339 7.64 -9.47 -26.66
C ARG A 339 9.13 -9.59 -26.41
N SER A 340 9.87 -8.57 -26.85
CA SER A 340 11.24 -8.31 -26.46
C SER A 340 11.32 -7.56 -25.13
N GLU A 341 12.50 -7.54 -24.52
CA GLU A 341 12.79 -6.84 -23.26
C GLU A 341 12.38 -5.36 -23.28
N LYS A 342 12.67 -4.64 -24.37
CA LYS A 342 12.28 -3.23 -24.55
C LYS A 342 10.77 -3.01 -24.46
N VAL A 343 9.96 -3.98 -24.91
CA VAL A 343 8.49 -3.88 -24.88
C VAL A 343 7.93 -4.26 -23.51
N LEU A 344 8.65 -5.07 -22.73
CA LEU A 344 8.29 -5.36 -21.33
C LEU A 344 8.59 -4.16 -20.43
N ALA A 345 9.69 -3.45 -20.67
CA ALA A 345 10.07 -2.24 -19.93
C ALA A 345 9.06 -1.09 -20.08
N GLY A 346 8.31 -1.05 -21.20
CA GLY A 346 7.27 -0.05 -21.43
C GLY A 346 5.90 -0.38 -20.81
N ILE A 347 5.78 -1.49 -20.07
CA ILE A 347 4.55 -1.85 -19.37
C ILE A 347 4.57 -1.23 -17.98
N GLU A 348 3.53 -0.48 -17.65
CA GLU A 348 3.47 0.25 -16.39
C GLU A 348 2.96 -0.62 -15.23
N CYS A 349 2.20 -1.68 -15.51
CA CYS A 349 1.57 -2.52 -14.49
C CYS A 349 1.88 -4.00 -14.68
N HIS A 350 2.47 -4.61 -13.65
CA HIS A 350 2.71 -6.04 -13.59
C HIS A 350 1.96 -6.66 -12.40
N VAL A 351 1.38 -7.83 -12.63
CA VAL A 351 0.67 -8.60 -11.61
C VAL A 351 1.22 -10.02 -11.56
N VAL A 352 1.62 -10.51 -10.39
CA VAL A 352 2.03 -11.91 -10.19
C VAL A 352 0.89 -12.65 -9.51
N GLY A 353 0.27 -13.61 -10.18
CA GLY A 353 -0.93 -14.26 -9.63
C GLY A 353 -1.78 -15.06 -10.63
N TRP A 354 -1.25 -15.38 -11.81
CA TRP A 354 -1.99 -16.27 -12.70
C TRP A 354 -2.06 -17.68 -12.12
N CYS A 355 -3.14 -18.45 -12.36
CA CYS A 355 -3.21 -19.88 -12.05
C CYS A 355 -3.96 -20.61 -13.17
N PRO A 356 -3.47 -21.76 -13.68
CA PRO A 356 -4.11 -22.49 -14.78
C PRO A 356 -5.58 -22.84 -14.54
N ARG A 357 -5.98 -23.09 -13.29
CA ARG A 357 -7.38 -23.39 -12.90
C ARG A 357 -8.34 -22.21 -13.14
N ALA A 358 -7.84 -20.98 -13.20
CA ALA A 358 -8.66 -19.80 -13.49
C ALA A 358 -9.29 -19.84 -14.89
N SER A 359 -8.67 -20.56 -15.83
CA SER A 359 -9.21 -20.74 -17.19
C SER A 359 -10.38 -21.72 -17.24
N ILE A 360 -10.51 -22.60 -16.24
CA ILE A 360 -11.62 -23.56 -16.17
C ILE A 360 -12.86 -22.87 -15.59
N LEU A 361 -12.69 -22.02 -14.57
CA LEU A 361 -13.83 -21.33 -13.95
C LEU A 361 -14.41 -20.18 -14.80
N GLN A 362 -13.61 -19.48 -15.61
CA GLN A 362 -14.15 -18.47 -16.54
C GLN A 362 -14.97 -19.08 -17.70
N VAL A 363 -14.70 -20.33 -18.07
CA VAL A 363 -15.54 -21.04 -19.05
C VAL A 363 -16.82 -21.52 -18.37
N VAL A 364 -16.76 -22.03 -17.14
CA VAL A 364 -17.93 -22.57 -16.45
C VAL A 364 -18.94 -21.48 -16.04
N THR A 365 -18.50 -20.27 -15.65
CA THR A 365 -19.45 -19.18 -15.35
C THR A 365 -20.12 -18.58 -16.57
N HIS A 366 -19.50 -18.63 -17.75
CA HIS A 366 -20.14 -18.17 -18.99
C HIS A 366 -21.21 -19.15 -19.50
N TYR A 367 -21.08 -20.45 -19.21
CA TYR A 367 -22.10 -21.45 -19.55
C TYR A 367 -23.25 -21.48 -18.53
N LEU A 368 -22.99 -21.25 -17.25
CA LEU A 368 -24.06 -21.26 -16.22
C LEU A 368 -24.97 -20.02 -16.23
N GLN A 369 -24.66 -18.97 -16.99
CA GLN A 369 -25.57 -17.84 -17.19
C GLN A 369 -26.46 -17.98 -18.44
N VAL A 370 -26.18 -18.94 -19.34
CA VAL A 370 -27.00 -19.17 -20.54
C VAL A 370 -28.08 -20.24 -20.30
N ASP A 371 -27.88 -21.16 -19.35
CA ASP A 371 -28.85 -22.22 -19.03
C ASP A 371 -29.89 -21.84 -17.94
N LEU A 372 -29.90 -20.60 -17.46
CA LEU A 372 -30.95 -20.07 -16.57
C LEU A 372 -31.86 -19.03 -17.22
N ALA A 373 -31.82 -18.93 -18.56
CA ALA A 373 -32.64 -18.01 -19.34
C ALA A 373 -33.41 -18.69 -20.50
N ASN A 374 -33.76 -19.97 -20.35
CA ASN A 374 -34.73 -20.66 -21.21
C ASN A 374 -35.74 -21.45 -20.38
#